data_AF-A0A0Q4L517-F1
#
_entry.id   AF-A0A0Q4L517-F1
#
_cell.length_a   1.000
_cell.length_b   1.000
_cell.length_c   1.000
_cell.angle_alpha   90.00
_cell.angle_beta   90.00
_cell.angle_gamma   90.00
#
_symmetry.space_group_name_H-M   'P 1'
#
loop_
_entity.id
_entity.type
_entity.pdbx_description
1 polymer ?
#
loop_
_entity_poly.entity_id
_entity_poly.type
_entity_poly.pdbx_seq_one_letter_code
_entity_poly.pdbx_strand_id
1 'polypeptide(L)'
;MTSPVFDVTVSAWSGTAPNRGATTLIQLASAVTPAFVRIDITSTGNPVGYVEVQRLVVGKKVVCDGVDIGCEHGLEDQSQSEDILGSTVFDEFRVRDSWKATISNVKETDYWTIWVPFLRGIGKTRDFLFVPETDPAFLQNQAIMGRITSNAKGSYRSSDLLLVDLNILQV
;
A
#
# COMPACT_ATOMS: atom_id res chain seq x y z
N MET A 1 -27.95 -15.04 -24.11
CA MET A 1 -26.71 -15.27 -23.35
C MET A 1 -27.00 -14.94 -21.91
N THR A 2 -26.72 -15.85 -20.96
CA THR A 2 -26.85 -15.57 -19.53
C THR A 2 -25.73 -14.64 -19.11
N SER A 3 -26.07 -13.56 -18.39
CA SER A 3 -25.07 -12.65 -17.82
C SER A 3 -24.10 -13.43 -16.91
N PRO A 4 -22.83 -13.03 -16.85
CA PRO A 4 -21.88 -13.65 -15.93
C PRO A 4 -22.40 -13.52 -14.50
N VAL A 5 -22.31 -14.62 -13.74
CA VAL A 5 -22.65 -14.64 -12.31
C VAL A 5 -21.50 -13.97 -11.57
N PHE A 6 -21.80 -12.96 -10.75
CA PHE A 6 -20.79 -12.28 -9.93
C PHE A 6 -20.64 -13.04 -8.61
N ASP A 7 -19.40 -13.44 -8.29
CA ASP A 7 -19.11 -14.11 -7.02
C ASP A 7 -19.27 -13.15 -5.83
N VAL A 8 -18.81 -11.90 -5.99
CA VAL A 8 -18.88 -10.86 -4.97
C VAL A 8 -19.10 -9.51 -5.64
N THR A 9 -20.01 -8.71 -5.08
CA THR A 9 -20.23 -7.31 -5.45
C THR A 9 -20.02 -6.44 -4.23
N VAL A 10 -19.21 -5.39 -4.37
CA VAL A 10 -18.87 -4.45 -3.30
C VAL A 10 -19.00 -3.03 -3.83
N SER A 11 -19.58 -2.14 -3.01
CA SER A 11 -19.57 -0.71 -3.33
C SER A 11 -18.15 -0.20 -3.15
N ALA A 12 -17.52 0.22 -4.25
CA ALA A 12 -16.18 0.78 -4.18
C ALA A 12 -16.19 2.15 -3.53
N TRP A 13 -17.05 3.05 -4.00
CA TRP A 13 -17.07 4.42 -3.54
C TRP A 13 -18.44 5.07 -3.82
N SER A 14 -18.80 6.06 -3.02
CA SER A 14 -19.96 6.93 -3.23
C SER A 14 -19.63 8.37 -2.83
N GLY A 15 -20.16 9.35 -3.56
CA GLY A 15 -20.04 10.77 -3.19
C GLY A 15 -19.72 11.68 -4.38
N THR A 16 -18.95 12.75 -4.13
CA THR A 16 -18.35 13.60 -5.17
C THR A 16 -16.88 13.23 -5.33
N ALA A 17 -16.44 12.95 -6.56
CA ALA A 17 -15.09 12.46 -6.83
C ALA A 17 -14.09 13.41 -6.15
N PRO A 18 -13.26 12.91 -5.22
CA PRO A 18 -12.33 13.75 -4.49
C PRO A 18 -11.32 14.36 -5.47
N ASN A 19 -10.98 15.62 -5.26
CA ASN A 19 -10.00 16.32 -6.09
C ASN A 19 -8.65 15.60 -5.99
N ARG A 20 -8.27 14.90 -7.07
CA ARG A 20 -6.98 14.24 -7.32
C ARG A 20 -6.48 13.32 -6.19
N GLY A 21 -6.53 12.01 -6.43
CA GLY A 21 -5.66 11.05 -5.75
C GLY A 21 -6.24 10.32 -4.53
N ALA A 22 -7.56 10.36 -4.29
CA ALA A 22 -8.11 9.54 -3.22
C ALA A 22 -7.98 8.06 -3.53
N THR A 23 -7.44 7.33 -2.56
CA THR A 23 -7.32 5.89 -2.59
C THR A 23 -8.55 5.29 -1.93
N THR A 24 -9.23 4.40 -2.67
CA THR A 24 -10.29 3.57 -2.11
C THR A 24 -9.70 2.21 -1.76
N LEU A 25 -9.74 1.86 -0.48
CA LEU A 25 -9.38 0.53 0.00
C LEU A 25 -10.64 -0.30 0.19
N ILE A 26 -10.70 -1.46 -0.46
CA ILE A 26 -11.80 -2.41 -0.26
C ILE A 26 -11.19 -3.72 0.26
N GLN A 27 -11.58 -4.07 1.48
CA GLN A 27 -11.28 -5.38 2.02
C GLN A 27 -12.48 -6.31 1.83
N LEU A 28 -12.27 -7.42 1.14
CA LEU A 28 -13.29 -8.45 0.99
C LEU A 28 -13.45 -9.24 2.30
N ALA A 29 -14.69 -9.61 2.63
CA ALA A 29 -15.01 -10.36 3.86
C ALA A 29 -14.44 -11.79 3.83
N SER A 30 -14.29 -12.36 2.64
CA SER A 30 -13.70 -13.69 2.41
C SER A 30 -12.69 -13.63 1.28
N ALA A 31 -11.70 -14.52 1.32
CA ALA A 31 -10.83 -14.73 0.17
C ALA A 31 -11.65 -15.22 -1.02
N VAL A 32 -11.36 -14.66 -2.19
CA VAL A 32 -12.00 -15.03 -3.45
C VAL A 32 -10.91 -15.39 -4.45
N THR A 33 -11.22 -16.30 -5.37
CA THR A 33 -10.32 -16.72 -6.45
C THR A 33 -10.84 -16.31 -7.84
N PRO A 34 -11.32 -15.06 -8.06
CA PRO A 34 -11.93 -14.70 -9.33
C PRO A 34 -10.84 -14.50 -10.39
N ALA A 35 -11.16 -14.87 -11.62
CA ALA A 35 -10.30 -14.66 -12.78
C ALA A 35 -10.40 -13.23 -13.35
N PHE A 36 -11.46 -12.50 -13.01
CA PHE A 36 -11.77 -11.20 -13.61
C PHE A 36 -12.31 -10.21 -12.58
N VAL A 37 -12.00 -8.93 -12.76
CA VAL A 37 -12.58 -7.81 -12.00
C VAL A 37 -13.40 -6.96 -12.95
N ARG A 38 -14.64 -6.66 -12.56
CA ARG A 38 -15.53 -5.72 -13.24
C ARG A 38 -15.73 -4.51 -12.35
N ILE A 39 -15.59 -3.31 -12.93
CA ILE A 39 -15.89 -2.05 -12.26
C ILE A 39 -17.16 -1.48 -12.88
N ASP A 40 -18.22 -1.41 -12.09
CA ASP A 40 -19.47 -0.78 -12.48
C ASP A 40 -19.53 0.65 -11.93
N ILE A 41 -19.81 1.59 -12.82
CA ILE A 41 -19.85 3.02 -12.51
C ILE A 41 -21.27 3.49 -12.75
N THR A 42 -21.90 3.99 -11.68
CA THR A 42 -23.18 4.68 -11.78
C THR A 42 -22.94 6.15 -11.50
N SER A 43 -23.17 7.00 -12.50
CA SER A 43 -22.99 8.44 -12.35
C SER A 43 -24.14 9.20 -12.99
N THR A 44 -25.23 9.37 -12.24
CA THR A 44 -26.48 9.98 -12.70
C THR A 44 -26.41 11.49 -12.95
N GLY A 45 -25.31 12.16 -12.58
CA GLY A 45 -25.13 13.61 -12.73
C GLY A 45 -23.77 14.07 -13.30
N ASN A 46 -22.94 13.16 -13.80
CA ASN A 46 -21.67 13.53 -14.43
C ASN A 46 -21.87 13.62 -15.96
N PRO A 47 -21.86 14.83 -16.56
CA PRO A 47 -22.04 14.99 -18.01
C PRO A 47 -20.92 14.34 -18.84
N VAL A 48 -19.79 14.03 -18.20
CA VAL A 48 -18.61 13.43 -18.84
C VAL A 48 -18.80 11.92 -19.10
N GLY A 49 -19.69 11.24 -18.37
CA GLY A 49 -20.09 9.86 -18.64
C GLY A 49 -19.04 8.77 -18.38
N TYR A 50 -17.83 9.12 -17.92
CA TYR A 50 -16.76 8.20 -17.55
C TYR A 50 -16.12 8.57 -16.21
N VAL A 51 -15.31 7.65 -15.65
CA VAL A 51 -14.39 7.92 -14.54
C VAL A 51 -12.98 7.54 -14.95
N GLU A 52 -12.00 8.28 -14.43
CA GLU A 52 -10.59 7.96 -14.61
C GLU A 52 -10.09 7.21 -13.39
N VAL A 53 -9.61 5.98 -13.59
CA VAL A 53 -8.96 5.19 -12.55
C VAL A 53 -7.47 5.13 -12.88
N GLN A 54 -6.63 5.71 -12.02
CA GLN A 54 -5.20 5.76 -12.27
C GLN A 54 -4.52 4.40 -12.05
N ARG A 55 -4.88 3.68 -10.99
CA ARG A 55 -4.28 2.38 -10.65
C ARG A 55 -5.27 1.50 -9.90
N LEU A 56 -5.41 0.25 -10.35
CA LEU A 56 -6.13 -0.80 -9.63
C LEU A 56 -5.11 -1.81 -9.09
N VAL A 57 -5.18 -2.10 -7.80
CA VAL A 57 -4.31 -3.09 -7.13
C VAL A 57 -5.18 -4.19 -6.58
N VAL A 58 -4.94 -5.42 -7.03
CA VAL A 58 -5.62 -6.62 -6.55
C VAL A 58 -4.56 -7.56 -6.02
N GLY A 59 -4.71 -7.99 -4.78
CA GLY A 59 -3.70 -8.82 -4.15
C GLY A 59 -4.21 -9.54 -2.91
N LYS A 60 -3.42 -10.52 -2.48
CA LYS A 60 -3.63 -11.19 -1.21
C LYS A 60 -3.27 -10.22 -0.07
N LYS A 61 -4.17 -10.07 0.89
CA LYS A 61 -3.88 -9.34 2.13
C LYS A 61 -3.01 -10.20 3.05
N VAL A 62 -1.98 -9.61 3.62
CA VAL A 62 -1.25 -10.12 4.78
C VAL A 62 -1.66 -9.27 5.98
N VAL A 63 -2.18 -9.89 7.03
CA VAL A 63 -2.55 -9.22 8.28
C VAL A 63 -1.53 -9.60 9.33
N CYS A 64 -1.12 -8.61 10.11
CA CYS A 64 -0.34 -8.81 11.32
C CYS A 64 -1.14 -8.25 12.51
N ASP A 65 -0.83 -8.74 13.71
CA ASP A 65 -1.50 -8.33 14.95
C ASP A 65 -1.23 -6.85 15.29
N GLY A 66 -0.24 -6.24 14.65
CA GLY A 66 0.02 -4.81 14.71
C GLY A 66 1.40 -4.47 14.15
N VAL A 67 1.63 -3.18 13.90
CA VAL A 67 2.96 -2.62 13.71
C VAL A 67 3.50 -2.19 15.08
N ASP A 68 4.79 -2.42 15.32
CA ASP A 68 5.41 -2.11 16.61
C ASP A 68 5.39 -0.62 16.95
N ILE A 69 5.41 -0.34 18.24
CA ILE A 69 5.63 1.00 18.79
C ILE A 69 7.00 1.50 18.33
N GLY A 70 7.04 2.67 17.69
CA GLY A 70 8.25 3.21 17.05
C GLY A 70 8.25 3.10 15.53
N CYS A 71 7.13 2.71 14.91
CA CYS A 71 6.91 2.93 13.49
C CYS A 71 7.00 4.43 13.15
N GLU A 72 7.80 4.77 12.15
CA GLU A 72 8.07 6.16 11.76
C GLU A 72 7.40 6.46 10.41
N HIS A 73 6.58 7.50 10.38
CA HIS A 73 6.08 8.10 9.14
C HIS A 73 6.99 9.27 8.76
N GLY A 74 7.53 9.22 7.54
CA GLY A 74 8.48 10.20 7.03
C GLY A 74 7.95 10.91 5.77
N LEU A 75 8.50 12.09 5.54
CA LEU A 75 8.37 12.82 4.27
C LEU A 75 9.77 12.94 3.70
N GLU A 76 10.05 12.16 2.66
CA GLU A 76 11.35 12.16 1.99
C GLU A 76 11.35 13.19 0.86
N ASP A 77 12.06 14.29 1.08
CA ASP A 77 12.40 15.25 0.03
C ASP A 77 13.58 14.70 -0.79
N GLN A 78 13.35 14.47 -2.08
CA GLN A 78 14.37 13.99 -3.01
C GLN A 78 15.07 15.13 -3.76
N SER A 79 14.84 16.38 -3.36
CA SER A 79 15.45 17.55 -3.96
C SER A 79 16.97 17.46 -3.89
N GLN A 80 17.65 17.73 -5.01
CA GLN A 80 19.10 17.66 -5.09
C GLN A 80 19.67 19.07 -4.97
N SER A 81 20.64 19.27 -4.08
CA SER A 81 21.35 20.53 -3.96
C SER A 81 22.68 20.48 -4.73
N GLU A 82 22.93 21.47 -5.57
CA GLU A 82 24.21 21.67 -6.24
C GLU A 82 24.77 23.06 -5.87
N ASP A 83 26.05 23.10 -5.51
CA ASP A 83 26.75 24.36 -5.23
C ASP A 83 27.48 24.84 -6.49
N ILE A 84 27.05 25.97 -7.04
CA ILE A 84 27.65 26.60 -8.23
C ILE A 84 28.08 28.02 -7.89
N LEU A 85 29.39 28.29 -8.06
CA LEU A 85 29.98 29.64 -7.92
C LEU A 85 29.60 30.36 -6.60
N GLY A 86 29.53 29.62 -5.48
CA GLY A 86 29.21 30.18 -4.17
C GLY A 86 27.72 30.41 -3.90
N SER A 87 26.84 29.91 -4.78
CA SER A 87 25.38 29.86 -4.57
C SER A 87 24.92 28.40 -4.57
N THR A 88 24.03 28.05 -3.65
CA THR A 88 23.38 26.73 -3.63
C THR A 88 22.09 26.80 -4.45
N VAL A 89 21.98 25.94 -5.45
CA VAL A 89 20.77 25.76 -6.26
C VAL A 89 20.13 24.43 -5.86
N PHE A 90 18.81 24.39 -5.83
CA PHE A 90 18.05 23.18 -5.55
C PHE A 90 17.26 22.77 -6.79
N ASP A 91 17.50 21.55 -7.26
CA ASP A 91 16.63 20.88 -8.20
C ASP A 91 15.46 20.29 -7.43
N GLU A 92 14.29 20.90 -7.61
CA GLU A 92 13.07 20.51 -6.94
C GLU A 92 12.60 19.12 -7.42
N PHE A 93 12.53 18.17 -6.50
CA PHE A 93 11.87 16.89 -6.72
C PHE A 93 10.65 16.76 -5.82
N ARG A 94 9.75 15.83 -6.19
CA ARG A 94 8.55 15.58 -5.39
C ARG A 94 8.92 14.98 -4.03
N VAL A 95 8.39 15.57 -2.96
CA VAL A 95 8.39 14.98 -1.62
C VAL A 95 7.49 13.75 -1.61
N ARG A 96 8.00 12.64 -1.08
CA ARG A 96 7.32 11.34 -1.05
C ARG A 96 7.06 10.89 0.37
N ASP A 97 5.93 10.23 0.59
CA ASP A 97 5.64 9.61 1.89
C ASP A 97 6.51 8.35 2.08
N SER A 98 7.01 8.15 3.29
CA SER A 98 7.75 6.94 3.65
C SER A 98 7.29 6.37 5.00
N TRP A 99 7.46 5.06 5.14
CA TRP A 99 7.19 4.33 6.38
C TRP A 99 8.38 3.45 6.73
N LYS A 100 8.83 3.54 7.98
CA LYS A 100 9.73 2.58 8.58
C LYS A 100 8.97 1.81 9.64
N ALA A 101 8.61 0.59 9.29
CA ALA A 101 7.74 -0.27 10.06
C ALA A 101 8.49 -1.53 10.51
N THR A 102 8.36 -1.84 11.80
CA THR A 102 8.81 -3.10 12.37
C THR A 102 7.58 -3.86 12.82
N ILE A 103 7.51 -5.15 12.48
CA ILE A 103 6.43 -6.05 12.87
C ILE A 103 7.05 -7.11 13.77
N SER A 104 6.86 -7.01 15.09
CA SER A 104 7.31 -8.05 16.01
C SER A 104 6.25 -9.11 16.26
N ASN A 105 6.67 -10.16 16.98
CA ASN A 105 5.82 -11.27 17.40
C ASN A 105 5.21 -12.06 16.24
N VAL A 106 5.87 -12.06 15.09
CA VAL A 106 5.50 -12.93 13.97
C VAL A 106 5.86 -14.37 14.36
N LYS A 107 4.86 -15.24 14.46
CA LYS A 107 5.08 -16.67 14.73
C LYS A 107 5.93 -17.27 13.62
N GLU A 108 6.79 -18.22 13.97
CA GLU A 108 7.65 -18.90 13.00
C GLU A 108 6.86 -19.49 11.82
N THR A 109 5.72 -20.13 12.09
CA THR A 109 4.86 -20.67 11.03
C THR A 109 4.38 -19.59 10.06
N ASP A 110 3.91 -18.44 10.56
CA ASP A 110 3.41 -17.34 9.72
C ASP A 110 4.55 -16.67 8.95
N TYR A 111 5.72 -16.57 9.57
CA TYR A 111 6.91 -16.03 8.92
C TYR A 111 7.27 -16.84 7.67
N TRP A 112 7.41 -18.17 7.79
CA TRP A 112 7.82 -19.01 6.67
C TRP A 112 6.73 -19.23 5.62
N THR A 113 5.45 -19.24 6.02
CA THR A 113 4.34 -19.52 5.10
C THR A 113 3.77 -18.29 4.42
N ILE A 114 3.88 -17.10 5.02
CA ILE A 114 3.28 -15.86 4.53
C ILE A 114 4.35 -14.82 4.20
N TRP A 115 5.19 -14.45 5.19
CA TRP A 115 6.12 -13.33 5.04
C TRP A 115 7.28 -13.64 4.08
N VAL A 116 7.89 -14.80 4.17
CA VAL A 116 9.01 -15.15 3.29
C VAL A 116 8.59 -15.20 1.81
N PRO A 117 7.48 -15.85 1.42
CA PRO A 117 6.97 -15.77 0.05
C PRO A 117 6.63 -14.33 -0.40
N PHE A 118 6.03 -13.53 0.48
CA PHE A 118 5.71 -12.13 0.20
C PHE A 118 6.97 -11.30 -0.07
N LEU A 119 7.95 -11.34 0.84
CA LEU A 119 9.20 -10.59 0.72
C LEU A 119 10.03 -11.03 -0.49
N ARG A 120 10.07 -12.33 -0.79
CA ARG A 120 10.73 -12.85 -2.01
C ARG A 120 9.99 -12.43 -3.28
N GLY A 121 8.67 -12.39 -3.24
CA GLY A 121 7.84 -12.05 -4.40
C GLY A 121 7.91 -10.57 -4.77
N ILE A 122 8.02 -9.69 -3.78
CA ILE A 122 8.09 -8.24 -3.98
C ILE A 122 9.51 -7.78 -4.25
N GLY A 123 10.47 -8.24 -3.42
CA GLY A 123 11.84 -7.76 -3.44
C GLY A 123 11.91 -6.22 -3.36
N LYS A 124 12.78 -5.62 -4.18
CA LYS A 124 12.86 -4.15 -4.38
C LYS A 124 12.15 -3.66 -5.64
N THR A 125 11.57 -4.57 -6.41
CA THR A 125 11.15 -4.30 -7.80
C THR A 125 9.66 -4.09 -7.94
N ARG A 126 8.85 -4.69 -7.06
CA ARG A 126 7.39 -4.59 -7.14
C ARG A 126 6.84 -3.64 -6.09
N ASP A 127 5.74 -3.00 -6.45
CA ASP A 127 4.97 -2.13 -5.57
C ASP A 127 4.02 -2.98 -4.73
N PHE A 128 3.72 -2.54 -3.51
CA PHE A 128 2.64 -3.08 -2.70
C PHE A 128 1.95 -1.97 -1.92
N LEU A 129 0.70 -2.24 -1.54
CA LEU A 129 -0.07 -1.32 -0.72
C LEU A 129 0.24 -1.59 0.76
N PHE A 130 0.81 -0.61 1.44
CA PHE A 130 1.01 -0.63 2.88
C PHE A 130 -0.11 0.15 3.56
N VAL A 131 -0.77 -0.52 4.51
CA VAL A 131 -1.86 0.05 5.30
C VAL A 131 -1.48 -0.13 6.77
N PRO A 132 -1.10 0.94 7.49
CA PRO A 132 -0.63 0.81 8.88
C PRO A 132 -1.77 0.43 9.82
N GLU A 133 -2.99 0.89 9.56
CA GLU A 133 -4.18 0.64 10.37
C GLU A 133 -5.42 0.54 9.47
N THR A 134 -6.40 -0.29 9.83
CA THR A 134 -7.56 -0.57 8.96
C THR A 134 -8.78 0.34 9.16
N ASP A 135 -8.85 1.09 10.26
CA ASP A 135 -9.97 2.01 10.56
C ASP A 135 -9.56 3.40 11.11
N PRO A 136 -8.49 4.07 10.59
CA PRO A 136 -8.18 5.43 11.00
C PRO A 136 -8.98 6.45 10.19
N ALA A 137 -9.36 7.56 10.83
CA ALA A 137 -10.01 8.70 10.17
C ALA A 137 -9.20 9.28 8.99
N PHE A 138 -7.89 9.03 8.95
CA PHE A 138 -6.95 9.52 7.94
C PHE A 138 -6.34 8.39 7.10
N LEU A 139 -7.03 7.25 6.97
CA LEU A 139 -6.55 6.07 6.23
C LEU A 139 -6.01 6.40 4.84
N GLN A 140 -6.69 7.31 4.13
CA GLN A 140 -6.31 7.70 2.77
C GLN A 140 -4.97 8.45 2.71
N ASN A 141 -4.60 9.14 3.78
CA ASN A 141 -3.33 9.87 3.86
C ASN A 141 -2.19 8.99 4.41
N GLN A 142 -2.53 7.95 5.18
CA GLN A 142 -1.54 7.08 5.81
C GLN A 142 -1.18 5.86 4.97
N ALA A 143 -2.14 5.34 4.19
CA ALA A 143 -1.91 4.23 3.31
C ALA A 143 -1.06 4.67 2.11
N ILE A 144 0.05 3.99 1.87
CA ILE A 144 0.95 4.31 0.77
C ILE A 144 1.08 3.12 -0.17
N MET A 145 1.07 3.41 -1.47
CA MET A 145 1.55 2.47 -2.48
C MET A 145 3.05 2.67 -2.61
N GLY A 146 3.82 1.70 -2.14
CA GLY A 146 5.26 1.86 -1.97
C GLY A 146 6.08 0.67 -2.44
N ARG A 147 7.41 0.85 -2.39
CA ARG A 147 8.41 -0.20 -2.59
C ARG A 147 9.28 -0.34 -1.36
N ILE A 148 9.77 -1.55 -1.14
CA ILE A 148 10.83 -1.78 -0.15
C ILE A 148 12.13 -1.18 -0.69
N THR A 149 12.68 -0.18 -0.02
CA THR A 149 13.93 0.48 -0.42
C THR A 149 15.16 -0.17 0.22
N SER A 150 15.02 -0.64 1.46
CA SER A 150 16.07 -1.38 2.16
C SER A 150 16.04 -2.88 1.85
N ASN A 151 17.04 -3.62 2.31
CA ASN A 151 16.93 -5.07 2.33
C ASN A 151 15.95 -5.43 3.44
N ALA A 152 14.78 -5.98 3.09
CA ALA A 152 13.86 -6.54 4.08
C ALA A 152 14.58 -7.66 4.85
N LYS A 153 14.45 -7.65 6.17
CA LYS A 153 15.10 -8.60 7.06
C LYS A 153 14.09 -9.20 8.02
N GLY A 154 14.16 -10.52 8.19
CA GLY A 154 13.57 -11.21 9.32
C GLY A 154 14.66 -11.54 10.33
N SER A 155 14.40 -11.30 11.61
CA SER A 155 15.32 -11.68 12.70
C SER A 155 14.57 -12.36 13.83
N TYR A 156 15.26 -13.23 14.59
CA TYR A 156 14.67 -13.87 15.76
C TYR A 156 14.66 -12.89 16.93
N ARG A 157 13.47 -12.65 17.50
CA ARG A 157 13.31 -11.94 18.77
C ARG A 157 13.43 -12.92 19.95
N SER A 158 12.89 -14.11 19.79
CA SER A 158 13.02 -15.26 20.70
C SER A 158 13.01 -16.56 19.88
N SER A 159 13.06 -17.73 20.54
CA SER A 159 13.09 -19.03 19.84
C SER A 159 11.92 -19.22 18.86
N ASP A 160 10.75 -18.64 19.16
CA ASP A 160 9.51 -18.94 18.45
C ASP A 160 8.91 -17.69 17.76
N LEU A 161 9.49 -16.52 18.01
CA LEU A 161 8.99 -15.23 17.52
C LEU A 161 10.04 -14.52 16.69
N LEU A 162 9.62 -14.10 15.51
CA LEU A 162 10.40 -13.32 14.57
C LEU A 162 9.92 -11.87 14.50
N LEU A 163 10.80 -11.05 13.98
CA LEU A 163 10.64 -9.63 13.72
C LEU A 163 10.90 -9.38 12.24
N VAL A 164 10.03 -8.61 11.59
CA VAL A 164 10.15 -8.21 10.19
C VAL A 164 10.34 -6.70 10.11
N ASP A 165 11.44 -6.26 9.50
CA ASP A 165 11.74 -4.84 9.27
C ASP A 165 11.50 -4.44 7.82
N LEU A 166 10.74 -3.36 7.63
CA LEU A 166 10.37 -2.80 6.33
C LEU A 166 10.64 -1.30 6.28
N ASN A 167 11.42 -0.86 5.28
CA ASN A 167 11.46 0.54 4.87
C ASN A 167 10.74 0.68 3.54
N ILE A 168 9.69 1.49 3.54
CA ILE A 168 8.72 1.60 2.45
C ILE A 168 8.73 3.05 1.97
N LEU A 169 8.95 3.25 0.68
CA LEU A 169 8.90 4.57 0.05
C LEU A 169 7.80 4.60 -1.01
N GLN A 170 6.99 5.65 -1.02
CA GLN A 170 5.95 5.88 -2.02
C GLN A 170 6.53 5.92 -3.44
N VAL A 171 5.86 5.26 -4.39
CA VAL A 171 6.30 5.18 -5.80
C VAL A 171 5.74 6.32 -6.63
#